data_AF-A0AAV6Y6K5-F1
#
_entry.id   AF-A0AAV6Y6K5-F1
#
_cell.length_a   1.000
_cell.length_b   1.000
_cell.length_c   1.000
_cell.angle_alpha   90.00
_cell.angle_beta   90.00
_cell.angle_gamma   90.00
#
_symmetry.space_group_name_H-M   'P 1'
#
loop_
_entity.id
_entity.type
_entity.pdbx_description
1 polymer ?
#
loop_
_entity_poly.entity_id
_entity_poly.type
_entity_poly.pdbx_seq_one_letter_code
_entity_poly.pdbx_strand_id
1 'polypeptide(L)'
;MVSANKEMVVYCFDTLVAHYNSDEAPPPAFNEGQHPLFVTWKKVINGGEPRLRGCIGTLEARCIINGFKDYALTSALRDRRFPPIQAKELPSLECTVSLLTNYEIAVDYLDWEEDVSFRIIYPIF
;
A
#
# COMPACT_ATOMS: atom_id res chain seq x y z
N MET A 1 -7.41 3.27 -18.01
CA MET A 1 -6.26 2.81 -17.20
C MET A 1 -6.55 3.18 -15.75
N VAL A 2 -6.53 2.22 -14.82
CA VAL A 2 -6.77 2.51 -13.41
C VAL A 2 -5.52 3.18 -12.85
N SER A 3 -5.67 4.37 -12.28
CA SER A 3 -4.60 5.11 -11.61
C SER A 3 -4.89 5.21 -10.12
N ALA A 4 -3.84 5.26 -9.31
CA ALA A 4 -3.98 5.58 -7.90
C ALA A 4 -4.69 6.92 -7.74
N ASN A 5 -5.67 7.00 -6.83
CA ASN A 5 -6.45 8.20 -6.57
C ASN A 5 -6.64 8.42 -5.06
N LYS A 6 -7.21 9.58 -4.71
CA LYS A 6 -7.42 9.96 -3.30
C LYS A 6 -8.43 9.05 -2.61
N GLU A 7 -9.41 8.53 -3.34
CA GLU A 7 -10.47 7.67 -2.82
C GLU A 7 -9.90 6.34 -2.29
N MET A 8 -8.89 5.79 -2.97
CA MET A 8 -8.17 4.60 -2.52
C MET A 8 -7.40 4.85 -1.21
N VAL A 9 -6.80 6.03 -1.05
CA VAL A 9 -6.10 6.44 0.18
C VAL A 9 -7.07 6.61 1.33
N VAL A 10 -8.20 7.29 1.09
CA VAL A 10 -9.27 7.47 2.07
C VAL A 10 -9.79 6.11 2.54
N TYR A 11 -10.04 5.18 1.62
CA TYR A 11 -10.50 3.83 1.97
C TYR A 11 -9.49 3.05 2.83
N CYS A 12 -8.18 3.23 2.63
CA CYS A 12 -7.16 2.65 3.51
C CYS A 12 -7.24 3.22 4.94
N PHE A 13 -7.44 4.53 5.07
CA PHE A 13 -7.66 5.19 6.37
C PHE A 13 -8.95 4.71 7.02
N ASP A 14 -10.06 4.71 6.29
CA ASP A 14 -11.37 4.28 6.80
C ASP A 14 -11.31 2.83 7.29
N THR A 15 -10.61 1.96 6.56
CA THR A 15 -10.38 0.58 6.97
C THR A 15 -9.63 0.50 8.30
N LEU A 16 -8.57 1.30 8.48
CA LEU A 16 -7.78 1.31 9.70
C LEU A 16 -8.56 1.94 10.89
N VAL A 17 -9.35 2.98 10.64
CA VAL A 17 -10.22 3.61 11.64
C VAL A 17 -11.31 2.64 12.09
N ALA A 18 -12.00 2.00 11.13
CA ALA A 18 -13.03 0.99 11.40
C ALA A 18 -12.48 -0.16 12.25
N HIS A 19 -11.23 -0.60 11.98
CA HIS A 19 -10.57 -1.60 12.81
C HIS A 19 -10.45 -1.18 14.29
N TYR A 20 -10.06 0.06 14.59
CA TYR A 20 -9.97 0.52 15.99
C TYR A 20 -11.33 0.74 16.65
N ASN A 21 -12.34 1.10 15.85
CA ASN A 21 -13.71 1.28 16.34
C ASN A 21 -14.48 -0.04 16.46
N SER A 22 -13.91 -1.15 15.96
CA SER A 22 -14.61 -2.44 15.81
C SER A 22 -15.86 -2.35 14.91
N ASP A 23 -15.80 -1.47 13.91
CA ASP A 23 -16.85 -1.21 12.93
C ASP A 23 -16.48 -1.81 11.56
N GLU A 24 -17.45 -1.80 10.64
CA GLU A 24 -17.20 -2.10 9.23
C GLU A 24 -16.77 -0.85 8.47
N ALA A 25 -15.78 -1.00 7.59
CA ALA A 25 -15.32 0.08 6.72
C ALA A 25 -16.45 0.48 5.72
N PRO A 26 -16.62 1.77 5.44
CA PRO A 26 -17.55 2.23 4.42
C PRO A 26 -17.24 1.61 3.06
N PRO A 27 -18.24 1.48 2.17
CA PRO A 27 -18.02 0.96 0.83
C PRO A 27 -17.02 1.85 0.06
N PRO A 28 -16.15 1.25 -0.77
CA PRO A 28 -15.14 2.00 -1.51
C PRO A 28 -15.79 2.93 -2.53
N ALA A 29 -15.27 4.16 -2.63
CA ALA A 29 -15.71 5.18 -3.59
C ALA A 29 -14.92 5.12 -4.92
N PHE A 30 -14.48 3.93 -5.33
CA PHE A 30 -13.75 3.70 -6.58
C PHE A 30 -14.15 2.37 -7.21
N ASN A 31 -13.94 2.27 -8.53
CA ASN A 31 -14.33 1.09 -9.29
C ASN A 31 -13.46 -0.13 -8.96
N GLU A 32 -14.00 -1.32 -9.20
CA GLU A 32 -13.22 -2.56 -9.15
C GLU A 32 -12.11 -2.59 -10.22
N GLY A 33 -11.12 -3.43 -9.96
CA GLY A 33 -9.98 -3.66 -10.84
C GLY A 33 -9.04 -4.70 -10.24
N GLN A 34 -8.15 -5.27 -11.05
CA GLN A 34 -7.14 -6.22 -10.60
C GLN A 34 -5.73 -5.70 -10.87
N HIS A 35 -4.99 -5.43 -9.80
CA HIS A 35 -3.64 -4.89 -9.89
C HIS A 35 -2.79 -5.38 -8.73
N PRO A 36 -1.48 -5.59 -8.94
CA PRO A 36 -0.54 -5.64 -7.84
C PRO A 36 -0.50 -4.27 -7.15
N LEU A 37 -0.40 -4.28 -5.83
CA LEU A 37 -0.57 -3.06 -5.05
C LEU A 37 0.23 -3.08 -3.76
N PHE A 38 0.58 -1.89 -3.26
CA PHE A 38 1.21 -1.68 -1.98
C PHE A 38 0.49 -0.58 -1.21
N VAL A 39 0.40 -0.76 0.11
CA VAL A 39 -0.04 0.29 1.04
C VAL A 39 1.14 0.64 1.93
N THR A 40 1.46 1.92 1.97
CA THR A 40 2.55 2.48 2.77
C THR A 40 2.00 3.49 3.75
N TRP A 41 2.32 3.30 5.02
CA TRP A 41 2.10 4.25 6.09
C TRP A 41 3.41 4.96 6.42
N LYS A 42 3.34 6.28 6.52
CA LYS A 42 4.39 7.11 7.12
C LYS A 42 3.81 7.88 8.29
N LYS A 43 4.68 8.35 9.17
CA LYS A 43 4.32 9.16 10.33
C LYS A 43 5.11 10.46 10.33
N VAL A 44 4.40 11.58 10.42
CA VAL A 44 4.99 12.90 10.59
C VAL A 44 5.53 13.02 12.01
N ILE A 45 6.78 13.45 12.16
CA ILE A 45 7.42 13.64 13.47
C ILE A 45 7.83 15.10 13.60
N ASN A 46 7.18 15.84 14.49
CA ASN A 46 7.55 17.20 14.94
C ASN A 46 7.99 18.15 13.81
N GLY A 47 7.21 18.25 12.73
CA GLY A 47 7.49 19.15 11.61
C GLY A 47 8.64 18.73 10.70
N GLY A 48 9.21 17.54 10.89
CA GLY A 48 10.17 16.92 9.98
C GLY A 48 9.52 16.01 8.93
N GLU A 49 10.35 15.48 8.05
CA GLU A 49 9.96 14.56 6.98
C GLU A 49 9.22 13.32 7.52
N PRO A 50 8.12 12.89 6.87
CA PRO A 50 7.38 11.69 7.26
C PRO A 50 8.26 10.45 7.23
N ARG A 51 8.30 9.69 8.33
CA ARG A 51 9.11 8.46 8.44
C ARG A 51 8.26 7.23 8.18
N LEU A 52 8.83 6.24 7.48
CA LEU A 52 8.16 4.97 7.22
C LEU A 52 7.66 4.32 8.52
N ARG A 53 6.39 3.92 8.53
CA ARG A 53 5.69 3.34 9.68
C ARG A 53 5.09 1.96 9.38
N GLY A 54 5.02 1.58 8.10
CA GLY A 54 4.66 0.26 7.61
C GLY A 54 4.54 0.26 6.10
N CYS A 55 4.91 -0.82 5.42
CA CYS A 55 4.72 -0.97 3.97
C CYS A 55 4.63 -2.44 3.60
N ILE A 56 3.46 -2.87 3.14
CA ILE A 56 3.20 -4.24 2.69
C ILE A 56 2.30 -4.18 1.45
N GLY A 57 2.51 -5.12 0.54
CA GLY A 57 1.77 -5.25 -0.69
C GLY A 57 2.02 -6.59 -1.36
N THR A 58 1.71 -6.65 -2.64
CA THR A 58 1.90 -7.83 -3.48
C THR A 58 2.26 -7.44 -4.90
N LEU A 59 3.04 -8.31 -5.53
CA LEU A 59 3.39 -8.26 -6.95
C LEU A 59 2.44 -9.11 -7.81
N GLU A 60 1.52 -9.85 -7.18
CA GLU A 60 0.43 -10.56 -7.86
C GLU A 60 -0.81 -9.66 -7.95
N ALA A 61 -1.51 -9.73 -9.08
CA ALA A 61 -2.75 -8.98 -9.25
C ALA A 61 -3.80 -9.43 -8.23
N ARG A 62 -4.38 -8.46 -7.51
CA ARG A 62 -5.49 -8.66 -6.57
C ARG A 62 -6.63 -7.71 -6.91
N CYS A 63 -7.86 -8.12 -6.57
CA CYS A 63 -8.98 -7.19 -6.56
C CYS A 63 -8.64 -6.01 -5.65
N ILE A 64 -8.60 -4.79 -6.21
CA ILE A 64 -8.07 -3.62 -5.50
C ILE A 64 -8.91 -3.24 -4.27
N ILE A 65 -10.22 -3.50 -4.28
CA ILE A 65 -11.08 -3.26 -3.11
C ILE A 65 -10.64 -4.14 -1.92
N ASN A 66 -10.54 -5.45 -2.15
CA ASN A 66 -10.14 -6.39 -1.09
C ASN A 66 -8.66 -6.21 -0.74
N GLY A 67 -7.82 -6.02 -1.77
CA GLY A 67 -6.39 -5.83 -1.59
C GLY A 67 -6.07 -4.58 -0.77
N PHE A 68 -6.68 -3.42 -1.05
CA PHE A 68 -6.45 -2.24 -0.21
C PHE A 68 -6.94 -2.43 1.23
N LYS A 69 -8.09 -3.09 1.43
CA LYS A 69 -8.57 -3.41 2.79
C LYS A 69 -7.56 -4.28 3.55
N ASP A 70 -7.11 -5.37 2.94
CA ASP A 70 -6.20 -6.34 3.57
C ASP A 70 -4.80 -5.75 3.79
N TYR A 71 -4.25 -5.08 2.77
CA TYR A 71 -2.91 -4.51 2.83
C TYR A 71 -2.82 -3.22 3.64
N ALA A 72 -3.91 -2.46 3.79
CA ALA A 72 -3.97 -1.35 4.75
C ALA A 72 -3.77 -1.84 6.19
N LEU A 73 -4.53 -2.87 6.60
CA LEU A 73 -4.41 -3.44 7.94
C LEU A 73 -3.09 -4.21 8.12
N THR A 74 -2.67 -4.96 7.11
CA THR A 74 -1.43 -5.74 7.20
C THR A 74 -0.22 -4.83 7.31
N SER A 75 -0.12 -3.77 6.51
CA SER A 75 0.98 -2.81 6.61
C SER A 75 0.94 -1.98 7.89
N ALA A 76 -0.25 -1.66 8.43
CA ALA A 76 -0.39 -0.90 9.67
C ALA A 76 -0.10 -1.73 10.94
N LEU A 77 -0.53 -3.00 10.95
CA LEU A 77 -0.63 -3.79 12.19
C LEU A 77 0.28 -5.02 12.21
N ARG A 78 0.73 -5.49 11.05
CA ARG A 78 1.44 -6.78 10.90
C ARG A 78 2.78 -6.69 10.18
N ASP A 79 3.24 -5.49 9.86
CA ASP A 79 4.60 -5.27 9.35
C ASP A 79 5.59 -5.48 10.49
N ARG A 80 6.26 -6.64 10.51
CA ARG A 80 7.16 -7.07 11.61
C ARG A 80 8.35 -6.15 11.85
N ARG A 81 8.66 -5.24 10.92
CA ARG A 81 9.73 -4.24 11.09
C ARG A 81 9.34 -3.16 12.08
N PHE A 82 8.05 -3.00 12.37
CA PHE A 82 7.52 -1.96 13.23
C PHE A 82 6.52 -2.54 14.24
N PRO A 83 6.36 -1.94 15.43
CA PRO A 83 5.24 -2.27 16.29
C PRO A 83 3.91 -1.91 15.60
N PRO A 84 2.79 -2.57 15.91
CA PRO A 84 1.48 -2.17 15.37
C PRO A 84 1.24 -0.67 15.57
N ILE A 85 0.70 0.01 14.55
CA ILE A 85 0.23 1.39 14.68
C ILE A 85 -0.78 1.44 15.85
N GLN A 86 -0.82 2.56 16.58
CA GLN A 86 -1.83 2.79 17.62
C GLN A 86 -2.85 3.82 17.14
N ALA A 87 -4.10 3.73 17.62
CA ALA A 87 -5.17 4.68 17.28
C ALA A 87 -4.78 6.16 17.46
N LYS A 88 -4.01 6.47 18.51
CA LYS A 88 -3.50 7.83 18.78
C LYS A 88 -2.55 8.38 17.71
N GLU A 89 -1.97 7.50 16.88
CA GLU A 89 -1.06 7.91 15.81
C GLU A 89 -1.82 8.37 14.56
N LEU A 90 -3.10 7.99 14.38
CA LEU A 90 -3.90 8.26 13.19
C LEU A 90 -3.81 9.71 12.68
N PRO A 91 -3.93 10.76 13.54
CA PRO A 91 -3.87 12.15 13.07
C PRO A 91 -2.51 12.60 12.51
N SER A 92 -1.45 11.80 12.76
CA SER A 92 -0.07 12.08 12.33
C SER A 92 0.41 11.17 11.20
N LEU A 93 -0.48 10.32 10.66
CA LEU A 93 -0.14 9.40 9.59
C LEU A 93 -0.31 10.02 8.22
N GLU A 94 0.53 9.59 7.29
CA GLU A 94 0.38 9.75 5.85
C GLU A 94 0.22 8.35 5.25
N CYS A 95 -0.75 8.19 4.34
CA CYS A 95 -0.95 6.95 3.61
C CYS A 95 -0.63 7.17 2.13
N THR A 96 0.14 6.26 1.56
CA THR A 96 0.43 6.20 0.12
C THR A 96 -0.04 4.85 -0.40
N VAL A 97 -0.79 4.87 -1.49
CA VAL A 97 -1.15 3.66 -2.24
C VAL A 97 -0.36 3.62 -3.54
N SER A 98 0.15 2.45 -3.89
CA SER A 98 0.85 2.23 -5.15
C SER A 98 0.14 1.12 -5.90
N LEU A 99 -0.21 1.38 -7.15
CA LEU A 99 -0.69 0.38 -8.10
C LEU A 99 0.41 0.14 -9.11
N LEU A 100 0.77 -1.13 -9.30
CA LEU A 100 1.77 -1.50 -10.29
C LEU A 100 1.06 -1.87 -11.59
N THR A 101 1.51 -1.27 -12.68
CA THR A 101 0.96 -1.44 -14.03
C THR A 101 2.09 -1.71 -15.01
N ASN A 102 1.76 -2.27 -16.18
CA ASN A 102 2.69 -2.42 -17.30
C ASN A 102 3.94 -3.25 -16.95
N TYR A 103 3.74 -4.44 -16.37
CA TYR A 103 4.87 -5.37 -16.17
C TYR A 103 5.42 -5.81 -17.53
N GLU A 104 6.74 -5.77 -17.65
CA GLU A 104 7.47 -6.33 -18.78
C GLU A 104 8.61 -7.22 -18.28
N ILE A 105 9.09 -8.09 -19.17
CA ILE A 105 10.23 -8.94 -18.90
C ILE A 105 11.46 -8.21 -19.45
N ALA A 106 12.39 -7.87 -18.56
CA ALA A 106 13.69 -7.33 -18.95
C ALA A 106 14.52 -8.40 -19.68
N VAL A 107 15.24 -7.99 -20.71
CA VAL A 107 16.15 -8.86 -21.50
C VAL A 107 17.36 -9.27 -20.67
N ASP A 108 17.96 -8.32 -19.95
CA ASP A 108 19.09 -8.55 -19.04
C ASP A 108 19.10 -7.53 -17.88
N TYR A 109 20.13 -7.58 -17.04
CA TYR A 109 20.21 -6.74 -15.83
C TYR A 109 20.50 -5.25 -16.10
N LEU A 110 20.88 -4.88 -17.33
CA LEU A 110 21.10 -3.51 -17.79
C LEU A 110 19.88 -2.94 -18.52
N ASP A 111 18.87 -3.76 -18.81
CA ASP A 111 17.62 -3.37 -19.47
C ASP A 111 16.66 -2.71 -18.47
N TRP A 112 17.04 -1.52 -17.99
CA TRP A 112 16.22 -0.69 -17.11
C TRP A 112 16.28 0.76 -17.54
N GLU A 113 15.14 1.46 -17.41
CA GLU A 113 15.03 2.89 -17.62
C GLU A 113 14.94 3.63 -16.28
N GLU A 114 15.54 4.82 -16.22
CA GLU A 114 15.33 5.72 -15.07
C GLU A 114 13.82 6.01 -14.96
N ASP A 115 13.25 5.82 -13.77
CA ASP A 115 11.80 5.90 -13.42
C ASP A 115 10.95 4.61 -13.52
N VAL A 116 11.54 3.44 -13.82
CA VAL A 116 10.80 2.16 -13.81
C VAL A 116 11.02 1.37 -12.52
N SER A 117 9.93 0.80 -11.96
CA SER A 117 10.01 -0.14 -10.83
C SER A 117 10.35 -1.55 -11.31
N PHE A 118 11.39 -2.19 -10.76
CA PHE A 118 11.84 -3.51 -11.19
C PHE A 118 11.57 -4.61 -10.15
N ARG A 119 11.38 -5.84 -10.64
CA ARG A 119 11.35 -7.06 -9.83
C ARG A 119 12.41 -8.03 -10.36
N ILE A 120 13.42 -8.31 -9.54
CA ILE A 120 14.44 -9.32 -9.86
C ILE A 120 13.98 -10.68 -9.32
N ILE A 121 13.94 -11.69 -10.18
CA ILE A 121 13.65 -13.08 -9.81
C ILE A 121 14.89 -13.91 -10.15
N TYR A 122 15.56 -14.46 -9.14
CA TYR A 122 16.61 -15.45 -9.36
C TYR A 122 15.96 -16.82 -9.55
N PRO A 123 16.16 -17.51 -10.71
CA PRO A 123 15.76 -18.90 -10.84
C PRO A 123 16.61 -19.72 -9.88
N ILE A 124 16.00 -20.23 -8.81
CA ILE A 124 16.62 -21.27 -8.00
C ILE A 124 16.51 -22.54 -8.83
N PHE A 125 17.65 -23.09 -9.25
CA PHE A 125 17.74 -24.36 -9.99
C PHE A 125 17.21 -25.52 -9.15
#